data_AF-A0AAJ3Z0Y3-F1
#
_entry.id   AF-A0AAJ3Z0Y3-F1
#
_cell.length_a   1.000
_cell.length_b   1.000
_cell.length_c   1.000
_cell.angle_alpha   90.00
_cell.angle_beta   90.00
_cell.angle_gamma   90.00
#
_symmetry.space_group_name_H-M   'P 1'
#
loop_
_entity.id
_entity.type
_entity.pdbx_description
1 polymer ?
#
loop_
_entity_poly.entity_id
_entity_poly.type
_entity_poly.pdbx_seq_one_letter_code
_entity_poly.pdbx_strand_id
1 'polypeptide(L)'
;MHVLFYDENYKYVGEDDFSGEELPPNSTTTPIPKGLYAPKYDPEKAEWIESATKEYIESVTPPAPDPNPTDLLKKQNALLSLQIAKLQADVSALKGGGAS
;
A
#
# COMPACT_ATOMS: atom_id res chain seq x y z
N MET A 1 -22.20 -12.65 -16.37
CA MET A 1 -21.12 -12.99 -15.43
C MET A 1 -19.91 -12.18 -15.83
N HIS A 2 -19.26 -11.50 -14.90
CA HIS A 2 -18.03 -10.77 -15.19
C HIS A 2 -16.90 -11.77 -15.42
N VAL A 3 -16.25 -11.69 -16.56
CA VAL A 3 -15.22 -12.63 -17.00
C VAL A 3 -13.95 -11.87 -17.35
N LEU A 4 -12.83 -12.36 -16.85
CA LEU A 4 -11.50 -11.85 -17.14
C LEU A 4 -10.81 -12.80 -18.12
N PHE A 5 -10.14 -12.22 -19.11
CA PHE A 5 -9.44 -12.94 -20.17
C PHE A 5 -7.93 -12.85 -19.98
N TYR A 6 -7.23 -13.90 -20.41
CA TYR A 6 -5.77 -13.93 -20.44
C TYR A 6 -5.22 -14.50 -21.77
N ASP A 7 -3.98 -14.17 -22.11
CA ASP A 7 -3.30 -14.69 -23.30
C ASP A 7 -2.73 -16.10 -23.09
N GLU A 8 -2.07 -16.66 -24.11
CA GLU A 8 -1.41 -17.98 -24.03
C GLU A 8 -0.30 -18.06 -22.97
N ASN A 9 0.21 -16.90 -22.52
CA ASN A 9 1.19 -16.79 -21.44
C ASN A 9 0.54 -16.49 -20.09
N TYR A 10 -0.79 -16.60 -20.02
CA TYR A 10 -1.64 -16.29 -18.87
C TYR A 10 -1.63 -14.83 -18.44
N LYS A 11 -1.17 -13.89 -19.27
CA LYS A 11 -1.19 -12.46 -18.95
C LYS A 11 -2.59 -11.90 -19.13
N TYR A 12 -3.03 -11.03 -18.23
CA TYR A 12 -4.31 -10.34 -18.35
C TYR A 12 -4.40 -9.54 -19.65
N VAL A 13 -5.50 -9.70 -20.40
CA VAL A 13 -5.73 -8.97 -21.66
C VAL A 13 -7.00 -8.12 -21.68
N GLY A 14 -7.95 -8.37 -20.77
CA GLY A 14 -9.19 -7.62 -20.71
C GLY A 14 -10.27 -8.32 -19.89
N GLU A 15 -11.41 -7.66 -19.77
CA GLU A 15 -12.58 -8.16 -19.06
C GLU A 15 -13.85 -7.77 -19.80
N ASP A 16 -14.89 -8.61 -19.70
CA ASP A 16 -16.19 -8.38 -20.32
C ASP A 16 -17.32 -9.09 -19.53
N ASP A 17 -18.55 -8.62 -19.73
CA ASP A 17 -19.74 -9.28 -19.21
C ASP A 17 -20.22 -10.34 -20.19
N PHE A 18 -20.05 -11.61 -19.80
CA PHE A 18 -20.44 -12.76 -20.61
C PHE A 18 -21.78 -13.35 -20.14
N SER A 19 -22.64 -13.80 -21.07
CA SER A 19 -23.99 -14.32 -20.75
C SER A 19 -24.24 -15.78 -21.17
N GLY A 20 -23.20 -16.54 -21.52
CA GLY A 20 -23.31 -17.98 -21.82
C GLY A 20 -23.21 -18.87 -20.57
N GLU A 21 -23.54 -20.15 -20.72
CA GLU A 21 -23.47 -21.15 -19.64
C GLU A 21 -22.04 -21.63 -19.35
N GLU A 22 -21.19 -21.70 -20.37
CA GLU A 22 -19.79 -22.15 -20.26
C GLU A 22 -18.81 -20.99 -20.43
N LEU A 23 -17.75 -20.97 -19.62
CA LEU A 23 -16.71 -19.96 -19.74
C LEU A 23 -15.99 -20.03 -21.09
N PRO A 24 -15.75 -18.89 -21.75
CA PRO A 24 -14.89 -18.84 -22.93
C PRO A 24 -13.49 -19.43 -22.68
N PRO A 25 -12.78 -19.87 -23.73
CA PRO A 25 -11.39 -20.28 -23.58
C PRO A 25 -10.53 -19.14 -23.03
N ASN A 26 -9.50 -19.50 -22.26
CA ASN A 26 -8.57 -18.57 -21.62
C ASN A 26 -9.25 -17.47 -20.80
N SER A 27 -10.24 -17.88 -20.00
CA SER A 27 -11.01 -16.96 -19.19
C SER A 27 -11.25 -17.49 -17.78
N THR A 28 -11.49 -16.56 -16.85
CA THR A 28 -11.75 -16.88 -15.45
C THR A 28 -12.72 -15.87 -14.84
N THR A 29 -13.42 -16.29 -13.80
CA THR A 29 -14.24 -15.40 -12.95
C THR A 29 -13.47 -14.95 -11.71
N THR A 30 -12.26 -15.46 -11.48
CA THR A 30 -11.42 -15.05 -10.37
C THR A 30 -11.08 -13.56 -10.53
N PRO A 31 -11.42 -12.69 -9.57
CA PRO A 31 -11.09 -11.27 -9.65
C PRO A 31 -9.58 -11.05 -9.44
N ILE A 32 -9.02 -10.04 -10.10
CA ILE A 32 -7.63 -9.61 -9.87
C ILE A 32 -7.53 -8.93 -8.49
N PRO A 33 -6.64 -9.39 -7.58
CA PRO A 33 -6.33 -8.67 -6.35
C PRO A 33 -5.88 -7.24 -6.60
N LYS A 34 -6.32 -6.31 -5.75
CA LYS A 34 -5.93 -4.89 -5.86
C LYS A 34 -4.42 -4.71 -5.67
N GLY A 35 -3.82 -3.86 -6.50
CA GLY A 35 -2.41 -3.47 -6.38
C GLY A 35 -1.42 -4.35 -7.13
N LEU A 36 -1.89 -5.34 -7.90
CA LEU A 36 -1.04 -6.17 -8.77
C LEU A 36 -0.58 -5.39 -10.00
N TYR A 37 0.73 -5.39 -10.26
CA TYR A 37 1.31 -4.92 -11.51
C TYR A 37 1.48 -6.07 -12.50
N ALA A 38 1.02 -5.86 -13.74
CA ALA A 38 1.03 -6.88 -14.80
C ALA A 38 0.49 -8.25 -14.31
N PRO A 39 -0.82 -8.36 -14.01
CA PRO A 39 -1.41 -9.58 -13.50
C PRO A 39 -1.21 -10.76 -14.46
N LYS A 40 -0.80 -11.90 -13.91
CA LYS A 40 -0.69 -13.18 -14.63
C LYS A 40 -1.51 -14.23 -13.90
N TYR A 41 -2.35 -14.96 -14.62
CA TYR A 41 -3.17 -16.02 -14.04
C TYR A 41 -2.33 -17.29 -13.81
N ASP A 42 -2.54 -17.92 -12.66
CA ASP A 42 -1.99 -19.21 -12.28
C ASP A 42 -3.15 -20.22 -12.26
N PRO A 43 -3.35 -21.04 -13.31
CA PRO A 43 -4.47 -21.98 -13.39
C PRO A 43 -4.41 -23.10 -12.35
N GLU A 44 -3.21 -23.44 -11.85
CA GLU A 44 -3.05 -24.50 -10.84
C GLU A 44 -3.60 -24.05 -9.49
N LYS A 45 -3.47 -22.76 -9.18
CA LYS A 45 -3.96 -22.15 -7.94
C LYS A 45 -5.27 -21.39 -8.12
N ALA A 46 -5.73 -21.26 -9.36
CA ALA A 46 -6.88 -20.46 -9.77
C ALA A 46 -6.83 -18.99 -9.28
N GLU A 47 -5.63 -18.40 -9.24
CA GLU A 47 -5.39 -17.04 -8.71
C GLU A 47 -4.58 -16.16 -9.68
N TRP A 48 -4.59 -14.85 -9.45
CA TRP A 48 -3.75 -13.90 -10.18
C TRP A 48 -2.51 -13.56 -9.36
N ILE A 49 -1.33 -13.68 -9.98
CA ILE A 49 -0.02 -13.39 -9.41
C ILE A 49 0.64 -12.19 -10.08
N GLU A 50 1.56 -11.55 -9.37
CA GLU A 50 2.35 -10.44 -9.90
C GLU A 50 3.42 -10.97 -10.86
N SER A 51 3.42 -10.50 -12.11
CA SER A 51 4.47 -10.84 -13.07
C SER A 51 5.42 -9.70 -13.40
N ALA A 52 5.12 -8.50 -12.90
CA ALA A 52 6.00 -7.34 -13.04
C ALA A 52 7.32 -7.53 -12.29
N THR A 53 8.41 -7.05 -12.87
CA THR A 53 9.70 -7.00 -12.17
C THR A 53 9.71 -5.83 -11.19
N LYS A 54 10.61 -5.87 -10.20
CA LYS A 54 10.79 -4.77 -9.24
C LYS A 54 11.10 -3.46 -9.96
N GLU A 55 11.95 -3.51 -10.98
CA GLU A 55 12.35 -2.35 -11.77
C GLU A 55 11.17 -1.74 -12.53
N TYR A 56 10.28 -2.58 -13.08
CA TYR A 56 9.05 -2.09 -13.72
C TYR A 56 8.13 -1.42 -12.70
N ILE A 57 7.88 -2.08 -11.57
CA ILE A 57 7.05 -1.54 -10.49
C ILE A 57 7.58 -0.19 -10.02
N GLU A 58 8.88 -0.08 -9.77
CA GLU A 58 9.55 1.17 -9.38
C GLU A 58 9.44 2.26 -10.46
N SER A 59 9.45 1.88 -11.74
CA SER A 59 9.33 2.84 -12.86
C SER A 59 7.93 3.41 -13.03
N VAL A 60 6.88 2.65 -12.67
CA VAL A 60 5.47 3.06 -12.84
C VAL A 60 4.84 3.54 -11.54
N THR A 61 5.37 3.12 -10.39
CA THR A 61 4.90 3.57 -9.08
C THR A 61 5.34 5.02 -8.88
N PRO A 62 4.40 5.97 -8.72
CA PRO A 62 4.78 7.33 -8.42
C PRO A 62 5.59 7.37 -7.11
N PRO A 63 6.59 8.26 -7.00
CA PRO A 63 7.32 8.43 -5.76
C PRO A 63 6.35 8.71 -4.61
N ALA A 64 6.70 8.26 -3.41
CA ALA A 64 5.89 8.53 -2.23
C ALA A 64 5.63 10.05 -2.13
N PRO A 65 4.39 10.47 -1.82
CA PRO A 65 4.08 11.88 -1.70
C PRO A 65 4.94 12.48 -0.60
N ASP A 66 5.34 13.74 -0.80
CA ASP A 66 6.06 14.48 0.24
C ASP A 66 5.25 14.47 1.54
N PRO A 67 5.93 14.33 2.69
CA PRO A 67 5.26 14.34 4.00
C PRO A 67 4.47 15.64 4.18
N ASN A 68 3.22 15.51 4.63
CA ASN A 68 2.34 16.67 4.82
C ASN A 68 2.99 17.67 5.79
N PRO A 69 3.23 18.94 5.37
CA PRO A 69 3.89 19.94 6.20
C PRO A 69 3.19 20.16 7.55
N THR A 70 1.88 20.03 7.59
CA THR A 70 1.08 20.18 8.82
C THR A 70 1.33 19.03 9.78
N ASP A 71 1.45 17.80 9.28
CA ASP A 71 1.71 16.63 10.13
C ASP A 71 3.17 16.63 10.65
N LEU A 72 4.11 17.10 9.83
CA LEU A 72 5.47 17.37 10.27
C LEU A 72 5.50 18.40 11.40
N LEU A 73 4.79 19.53 11.24
CA LEU A 73 4.73 20.58 12.24
C LEU A 73 4.08 20.10 13.55
N LYS A 74 3.00 19.31 13.47
CA LYS A 74 2.39 18.67 14.65
C LYS A 74 3.38 17.78 15.39
N LYS A 75 4.12 16.92 14.66
CA LYS A 75 5.15 16.05 15.26
C LYS A 75 6.25 16.87 15.93
N GLN A 76 6.76 17.91 15.27
CA GLN A 76 7.77 18.80 15.84
C GLN A 76 7.26 19.51 17.10
N ASN A 77 6.04 20.05 17.07
CA ASN A 77 5.43 20.71 18.23
C ASN A 77 5.24 19.75 19.40
N ALA A 78 4.82 18.52 19.16
CA ALA A 78 4.67 17.50 20.20
C ALA A 78 6.02 17.16 20.85
N LEU A 79 7.07 16.98 20.04
CA LEU A 79 8.42 16.73 20.54
C LEU A 79 8.96 17.91 21.36
N LEU A 80 8.76 19.14 20.89
CA LEU A 80 9.17 20.36 21.61
C LEU A 80 8.41 20.49 22.93
N SER A 81 7.10 20.28 22.91
CA SER A 81 6.25 20.35 24.11
C SER A 81 6.68 19.32 25.17
N LEU A 82 7.03 18.10 24.73
CA LEU A 82 7.56 17.07 25.60
C LEU A 82 8.92 17.46 26.20
N GLN A 83 9.82 18.05 25.42
CA GLN A 83 11.12 18.52 25.92
C GLN A 83 10.93 19.65 26.94
N ILE A 84 10.04 20.59 26.67
CA ILE A 84 9.71 21.68 27.60
C ILE A 84 9.17 21.11 28.92
N ALA A 85 8.24 20.16 28.87
CA ALA A 85 7.68 19.55 30.08
C ALA A 85 8.75 18.82 30.92
N LYS A 86 9.68 18.10 30.26
CA LYS A 86 10.81 17.45 30.95
C LYS A 86 11.72 18.47 31.63
N LEU A 87 12.11 19.53 30.92
CA LEU A 87 12.94 20.59 31.48
C LEU A 87 12.25 21.30 32.66
N GLN A 88 10.95 21.53 32.58
CA GLN A 88 10.18 22.12 33.68
C GLN A 88 10.15 21.20 34.91
N ALA A 89 10.00 19.90 34.71
CA ALA A 89 10.06 18.91 35.79
C ALA A 89 11.45 18.90 36.45
N ASP A 90 12.53 18.86 35.64
CA ASP A 90 13.90 18.85 36.13
C ASP A 90 14.24 20.12 36.93
N VAL A 91 13.86 21.29 36.42
CA VAL A 91 14.03 22.58 37.13
C VAL A 91 13.24 22.59 38.44
N SER A 92 12.03 22.03 38.46
CA SER A 92 11.21 21.96 39.67
C SER A 92 11.84 21.05 40.72
N ALA A 93 12.37 19.89 40.31
CA ALA A 93 13.09 18.98 41.18
C ALA A 93 14.35 19.62 41.80
N LEU A 94 15.12 20.36 40.99
CA LEU A 94 16.32 21.08 41.46
C LEU A 94 15.98 22.19 42.45
N LYS A 95 14.87 22.92 42.25
CA LYS A 95 14.42 23.97 43.17
C LYS A 95 13.83 23.41 44.47
N GLY A 96 13.18 22.25 44.43
CA GLY A 96 12.62 21.58 45.60
C GLY A 96 13.65 20.98 46.56
N GLY A 97 14.89 20.73 46.09
CA GLY A 97 15.98 20.18 46.90
C GLY A 97 16.76 21.19 47.76
N GLY A 98 16.41 22.48 47.71
CA GLY A 98 17.13 23.57 48.42
C GLY A 98 16.54 24.01 49.76
N ALA A 99 15.46 23.39 50.22
CA ALA A 99 14.85 23.66 51.52
C ALA A 99 15.10 22.48 52.46
N SER A 100 16.23 22.47 53.15
CA SER A 100 16.54 21.62 54.30
C SER A 100 17.41 22.38 55.27
#